data_AF-A0A8I1N098-F1
#
_entry.id   AF-A0A8I1N098-F1
#
_cell.length_a   1.000
_cell.length_b   1.000
_cell.length_c   1.000
_cell.angle_alpha   90.00
_cell.angle_beta   90.00
_cell.angle_gamma   90.00
#
_symmetry.space_group_name_H-M   'P 1'
#
loop_
_entity.id
_entity.type
_entity.pdbx_description
1 polymer ?
#
loop_
_entity_poly.entity_id
_entity_poly.type
_entity_poly.pdbx_seq_one_letter_code
_entity_poly.pdbx_strand_id
1 'polypeptide(L)'
;MSQSVDSLLRLQLDKLQAFDRLLIEEHACLLRAATDQLPALTERKNSLLAEIDALERERIVQFGALTEAGATSAPPLWSAVQTLARSIAEANQRNGAMISALVRSTEGALQILRGNAEGVDLYGAHGQGQPGSGPVRLQVSA
;
A
#
# COMPACT_ATOMS: atom_id res chain seq x y z
N MET A 1 9.19 19.81 32.27
CA MET A 1 8.26 20.81 31.69
C MET A 1 7.34 20.06 30.76
N SER A 2 6.07 19.90 31.12
CA SER A 2 5.09 19.15 30.33
C SER A 2 4.94 19.81 28.95
N GLN A 3 5.07 19.05 27.87
CA GLN A 3 4.75 19.55 26.53
C GLN A 3 3.32 20.09 26.53
N SER A 4 3.12 21.26 25.92
CA SER A 4 1.77 21.76 25.66
C SER A 4 1.11 20.87 24.60
N VAL A 5 -0.21 20.70 24.70
CA VAL A 5 -1.02 19.97 23.72
C VAL A 5 -0.80 20.52 22.32
N ASP A 6 -0.64 21.84 22.16
CA ASP A 6 -0.36 22.46 20.87
C ASP A 6 1.02 22.11 20.31
N SER A 7 2.05 22.03 21.17
CA SER A 7 3.39 21.60 20.72
C SER A 7 3.40 20.14 20.30
N LEU A 8 2.65 19.28 21.00
CA LEU A 8 2.48 17.87 20.65
C LEU A 8 1.79 17.71 19.30
N LEU A 9 0.70 18.45 19.05
CA LEU A 9 -0.04 18.41 17.79
C LEU A 9 0.79 18.93 16.61
N ARG A 10 1.64 19.95 16.81
CA ARG A 10 2.59 20.40 15.77
C ARG A 10 3.61 19.33 15.45
N LEU A 11 4.17 18.69 16.47
CA LEU A 11 5.12 17.60 16.29
C LEU A 11 4.48 16.41 15.55
N GLN A 12 3.24 16.05 15.87
CA GLN A 12 2.49 15.03 15.13
C GLN A 12 2.31 15.42 13.66
N LEU A 13 1.97 16.68 13.38
CA LEU A 13 1.81 17.16 12.00
C LEU A 13 3.11 17.05 11.21
N ASP A 14 4.24 17.45 11.79
CA ASP A 14 5.55 17.35 11.15
C ASP A 14 5.93 15.89 10.83
N LYS A 15 5.63 14.97 11.74
CA LYS A 15 5.89 13.53 11.54
C LYS A 15 4.98 12.93 10.47
N LEU A 16 3.70 13.30 10.45
CA LEU A 16 2.78 12.88 9.39
C LEU A 16 3.21 13.42 8.02
N GLN A 17 3.65 14.67 7.92
CA GLN A 17 4.19 15.24 6.67
C GLN A 17 5.48 14.53 6.22
N ALA A 18 6.35 14.15 7.16
CA ALA A 18 7.51 13.32 6.85
C ALA A 18 7.10 11.93 6.32
N PHE A 19 6.05 11.34 6.88
CA PHE A 19 5.55 10.03 6.46
C PHE A 19 4.89 10.10 5.07
N ASP A 20 4.12 11.14 4.79
CA ASP A 20 3.55 11.38 3.47
C ASP A 20 4.63 11.48 2.38
N ARG A 21 5.73 12.20 2.64
CA ARG A 21 6.88 12.25 1.73
C ARG A 21 7.51 10.88 1.48
N LEU A 22 7.59 10.02 2.51
CA LEU A 22 8.07 8.65 2.34
C LEU A 22 7.13 7.80 1.48
N LEU A 23 5.81 7.99 1.61
CA LEU A 23 4.84 7.28 0.75
C LEU A 23 4.93 7.70 -0.71
N ILE A 24 5.22 8.98 -0.99
CA ILE A 24 5.46 9.49 -2.34
C ILE A 24 6.76 8.91 -2.91
N GLU A 25 7.82 8.86 -2.11
CA GLU A 25 9.11 8.24 -2.48
C GLU A 25 8.90 6.74 -2.81
N GLU A 26 8.16 6.02 -1.96
CA GLU A 26 7.81 4.61 -2.17
C GLU A 26 7.04 4.41 -3.47
N HIS A 27 6.04 5.26 -3.72
CA HIS A 27 5.25 5.21 -4.94
C HIS A 27 6.13 5.38 -6.18
N ALA A 28 7.08 6.32 -6.15
CA ALA A 28 8.02 6.54 -7.25
C ALA A 28 8.96 5.34 -7.45
N CYS A 29 9.46 4.72 -6.37
CA CYS A 29 10.27 3.50 -6.44
C CYS A 29 9.48 2.32 -7.04
N LEU A 30 8.23 2.13 -6.61
CA LEU A 30 7.34 1.08 -7.12
C LEU A 30 7.05 1.26 -8.62
N LEU A 31 6.76 2.49 -9.06
CA LEU A 31 6.56 2.79 -10.48
C LEU A 31 7.80 2.50 -11.34
N ARG A 32 9.00 2.72 -10.78
CA ARG A 32 10.29 2.49 -11.46
C ARG A 32 10.80 1.06 -11.34
N ALA A 33 10.09 0.19 -10.62
CA ALA A 33 10.57 -1.14 -10.24
C ALA A 33 11.96 -1.12 -9.56
N ALA A 34 12.27 -0.05 -8.82
CA ALA A 34 13.54 0.12 -8.09
C ALA A 34 13.50 -0.65 -6.76
N THR A 35 13.58 -1.98 -6.86
CA THR A 35 13.42 -2.91 -5.73
C THR A 35 14.59 -2.89 -4.75
N ASP A 36 15.75 -2.39 -5.16
CA ASP A 36 16.95 -2.18 -4.35
C ASP A 36 16.78 -1.10 -3.27
N GLN A 37 15.89 -0.13 -3.51
CA GLN A 37 15.65 1.00 -2.60
C GLN A 37 14.54 0.73 -1.57
N LEU A 38 13.70 -0.27 -1.81
CA LEU A 38 12.55 -0.60 -0.95
C LEU A 38 12.94 -1.00 0.48
N PRO A 39 14.03 -1.75 0.75
CA PRO A 39 14.42 -2.11 2.12
C PRO A 39 14.75 -0.89 2.99
N ALA A 40 15.61 0.01 2.49
CA ALA A 40 15.98 1.23 3.21
C ALA A 40 14.77 2.15 3.44
N LEU A 41 13.86 2.22 2.47
CA LEU A 41 12.62 2.99 2.60
C LEU A 41 11.69 2.38 3.65
N THR A 42 11.60 1.06 3.71
CA THR A 42 10.81 0.32 4.72
C THR A 42 11.34 0.57 6.13
N GLU A 43 12.66 0.55 6.34
CA GLU A 43 13.26 0.88 7.63
C GLU A 43 12.92 2.30 8.09
N ARG A 44 13.04 3.29 7.20
CA ARG A 44 12.67 4.68 7.47
C ARG A 44 11.19 4.82 7.83
N LYS A 45 10.29 4.13 7.11
CA LYS A 45 8.86 4.08 7.42
C LYS A 45 8.59 3.50 8.80
N ASN A 46 9.22 2.37 9.14
CA ASN A 46 9.02 1.71 10.43
C ASN A 46 9.49 2.57 11.60
N SER A 47 10.66 3.23 11.47
CA SER A 47 11.14 4.17 12.49
C SER A 47 10.16 5.32 12.70
N LEU A 48 9.66 5.91 11.62
CA LEU A 48 8.75 7.04 11.71
C LEU A 48 7.37 6.65 12.25
N LEU A 49 6.88 5.44 11.93
CA LEU A 49 5.64 4.91 12.51
C LEU A 49 5.76 4.72 14.02
N ALA A 50 6.89 4.20 14.50
CA ALA A 50 7.12 4.05 15.94
C ALA A 50 7.10 5.41 16.67
N GLU A 51 7.66 6.46 16.05
CA GLU A 51 7.58 7.82 16.59
C GLU A 51 6.16 8.37 16.59
N ILE A 52 5.39 8.17 15.51
CA ILE A 52 3.99 8.58 15.41
C ILE A 52 3.15 7.88 16.50
N ASP A 53 3.34 6.57 16.69
CA ASP A 53 2.66 5.78 17.72
C ASP A 53 2.95 6.28 19.14
N ALA A 54 4.18 6.70 19.41
CA ALA A 54 4.54 7.28 20.71
C ALA A 54 3.79 8.61 20.95
N LEU A 55 3.77 9.49 19.95
CA LEU A 55 3.05 10.77 20.02
C LEU A 55 1.54 10.57 20.14
N GLU A 56 0.99 9.54 19.50
CA GLU A 56 -0.43 9.18 19.58
C GLU A 56 -0.84 8.83 21.01
N ARG A 57 -0.03 8.01 21.68
CA ARG A 57 -0.26 7.63 23.09
C ARG A 57 -0.18 8.85 24.00
N GLU A 58 0.80 9.72 23.79
CA GLU A 58 0.93 10.97 24.55
C GLU A 58 -0.29 11.87 24.33
N ARG A 59 -0.78 11.97 23.09
CA ARG A 59 -1.96 12.79 22.76
C ARG A 59 -3.22 12.27 23.44
N ILE A 60 -3.42 10.94 23.48
CA ILE A 60 -4.56 10.34 24.19
C ILE A 60 -4.56 10.73 25.67
N VAL A 61 -3.41 10.64 26.34
CA VAL A 61 -3.27 11.01 27.75
C VAL A 61 -3.58 12.50 27.96
N GLN A 62 -3.00 13.37 27.13
CA GLN A 62 -3.17 14.81 27.24
C GLN A 62 -4.61 15.27 26.94
N PHE A 63 -5.28 14.66 25.95
CA PHE A 63 -6.69 14.94 25.66
C PHE A 63 -7.61 14.44 26.77
N GLY A 64 -7.29 13.30 27.38
CA GLY A 64 -7.98 12.80 28.58
C GLY A 64 -7.92 13.82 29.71
N ALA A 65 -6.73 14.32 30.03
CA ALA A 65 -6.52 15.35 31.05
C ALA A 65 -7.26 16.67 30.74
N LEU A 66 -7.27 17.11 29.47
CA LEU A 66 -8.06 18.28 29.05
C LEU A 66 -9.55 18.08 29.27
N THR A 67 -10.07 16.89 28.96
CA THR A 67 -11.49 16.57 29.12
C THR A 67 -11.88 16.54 30.59
N GLU A 68 -11.05 15.94 31.45
CA GLU A 68 -11.22 15.94 32.91
C GLU A 68 -11.17 17.36 33.50
N ALA A 69 -10.34 18.24 32.92
CA ALA A 69 -10.27 19.66 33.28
C ALA A 69 -11.46 20.51 32.75
N GLY A 70 -12.43 19.89 32.07
CA GLY A 70 -13.65 20.56 31.61
C GLY A 70 -13.55 21.19 30.21
N ALA A 71 -12.53 20.86 29.41
CA ALA A 71 -12.46 21.31 28.03
C ALA A 71 -13.61 20.69 27.21
N THR A 72 -14.42 21.54 26.56
CA THR A 72 -15.58 21.12 25.77
C THR A 72 -15.30 21.05 24.26
N SER A 73 -14.12 21.49 23.83
CA SER A 73 -13.72 21.50 22.43
C SER A 73 -12.29 21.01 22.26
N ALA A 74 -12.04 20.33 21.15
CA ALA A 74 -10.71 19.90 20.78
C ALA A 74 -9.86 21.10 20.34
N PRO A 75 -8.53 21.06 20.53
CA PRO A 75 -7.62 22.08 20.02
C PRO A 75 -7.76 22.27 18.50
N PRO A 76 -7.65 23.51 17.97
CA PRO A 76 -7.85 23.78 16.55
C PRO A 76 -6.99 22.93 15.60
N LEU A 77 -5.73 22.69 15.98
CA LEU A 77 -4.77 21.88 15.20
C LEU A 77 -5.18 20.41 15.06
N TRP A 78 -6.08 19.91 15.92
CA TRP A 78 -6.54 18.54 15.86
C TRP A 78 -7.27 18.21 14.55
N SER A 79 -7.99 19.19 13.99
CA SER A 79 -8.66 19.04 12.69
C SER A 79 -7.67 18.83 11.54
N ALA A 80 -6.53 19.53 11.58
CA ALA A 80 -5.47 19.42 10.58
C ALA A 80 -4.77 18.05 10.66
N VAL A 81 -4.46 17.57 11.86
CA VAL A 81 -3.87 16.25 12.10
C VAL A 81 -4.78 15.14 11.54
N GLN A 82 -6.09 15.19 11.84
CA GLN A 82 -7.05 14.20 11.33
C GLN A 82 -7.16 14.21 9.80
N THR A 83 -7.20 15.41 9.20
CA THR A 83 -7.27 15.55 7.73
C THR A 83 -6.05 14.94 7.05
N LEU A 84 -4.86 15.25 7.56
CA LEU A 84 -3.61 14.71 7.00
C LEU A 84 -3.50 13.19 7.20
N ALA A 85 -3.84 12.69 8.39
CA ALA A 85 -3.84 11.25 8.66
C ALA A 85 -4.76 10.47 7.70
N ARG A 86 -5.94 11.01 7.38
CA ARG A 86 -6.86 10.41 6.40
C ARG A 86 -6.23 10.37 5.00
N SER A 87 -5.61 11.46 4.56
CA SER A 87 -4.94 11.52 3.26
C SER A 87 -3.80 10.51 3.16
N ILE A 88 -3.01 10.36 4.22
CA ILE A 88 -1.94 9.35 4.33
C ILE A 88 -2.49 7.93 4.24
N ALA A 89 -3.60 7.64 4.92
CA ALA A 89 -4.22 6.31 4.86
C ALA A 89 -4.64 5.94 3.43
N GLU A 90 -5.22 6.88 2.68
CA GLU A 90 -5.54 6.69 1.27
C GLU A 90 -4.31 6.47 0.40
N ALA A 91 -3.24 7.25 0.60
CA ALA A 91 -1.98 7.08 -0.13
C ALA A 91 -1.36 5.70 0.13
N ASN A 92 -1.35 5.26 1.39
CA ASN A 92 -0.86 3.94 1.77
C ASN A 92 -1.70 2.80 1.16
N GLN A 93 -3.03 2.97 1.08
CA GLN A 93 -3.91 2.00 0.42
C GLN A 93 -3.58 1.88 -1.08
N ARG A 94 -3.32 2.99 -1.77
CA ARG A 94 -2.90 3.01 -3.18
C ARG A 94 -1.58 2.25 -3.38
N ASN A 95 -0.58 2.50 -2.53
CA ASN A 95 0.70 1.79 -2.57
C ASN A 95 0.51 0.27 -2.36
N GLY A 96 -0.32 -0.14 -1.39
CA GLY A 96 -0.64 -1.55 -1.16
C GLY A 96 -1.31 -2.25 -2.35
N ALA A 97 -2.22 -1.55 -3.05
CA ALA A 97 -2.85 -2.07 -4.26
C ALA A 97 -1.84 -2.25 -5.41
N MET A 98 -0.91 -1.31 -5.56
CA MET A 98 0.17 -1.37 -6.57
C MET A 98 1.12 -2.54 -6.30
N ILE A 99 1.58 -2.70 -5.06
CA ILE A 99 2.43 -3.82 -4.64
C ILE A 99 1.74 -5.15 -4.98
N SER A 100 0.46 -5.28 -4.62
CA SER A 100 -0.33 -6.47 -4.89
C SER A 100 -0.45 -6.78 -6.39
N ALA A 101 -0.59 -5.75 -7.23
CA ALA A 101 -0.61 -5.91 -8.69
C ALA A 101 0.75 -6.37 -9.25
N LEU A 102 1.85 -5.80 -8.76
CA LEU A 102 3.21 -6.16 -9.17
C LEU A 102 3.56 -7.61 -8.80
N VAL A 103 3.16 -8.06 -7.61
CA VAL A 103 3.34 -9.45 -7.17
C VAL A 103 2.60 -10.41 -8.11
N ARG A 104 1.30 -10.17 -8.38
CA ARG A 104 0.51 -11.02 -9.30
C ARG A 104 1.10 -11.07 -10.70
N SER A 105 1.56 -9.92 -11.22
CA SER A 105 2.20 -9.86 -12.55
C SER A 105 3.51 -10.67 -12.58
N THR A 106 4.32 -10.59 -11.52
CA THR A 106 5.58 -11.33 -11.41
C THR A 106 5.35 -12.83 -11.32
N GLU A 107 4.39 -13.28 -10.50
CA GLU A 107 4.02 -14.69 -10.39
C GLU A 107 3.53 -15.27 -11.72
N GLY A 108 2.67 -14.53 -12.44
CA GLY A 108 2.20 -14.93 -13.76
C GLY A 108 3.33 -15.02 -14.79
N ALA A 109 4.24 -14.04 -14.82
CA ALA A 109 5.42 -14.08 -15.67
C ALA A 109 6.32 -15.28 -15.35
N LEU A 110 6.54 -15.58 -14.06
CA LEU A 110 7.28 -16.77 -13.63
C LEU A 110 6.54 -18.07 -13.97
N GLN A 111 5.22 -18.11 -13.99
CA GLN A 111 4.44 -19.28 -14.42
C GLN A 111 4.61 -19.55 -15.92
N ILE A 112 4.58 -18.49 -16.73
CA ILE A 112 4.85 -18.56 -18.18
C ILE A 112 6.27 -19.06 -18.42
N LEU A 113 7.28 -18.45 -17.77
CA LEU A 113 8.68 -18.83 -17.92
C LEU A 113 8.98 -20.25 -17.45
N ARG A 114 8.30 -20.73 -16.41
CA ARG A 114 8.43 -22.11 -15.91
C ARG A 114 7.71 -23.15 -16.78
N GLY A 115 7.03 -22.73 -17.84
CA GLY A 115 6.29 -23.65 -18.72
C GLY A 115 5.02 -24.22 -18.09
N ASN A 116 4.61 -23.75 -16.90
CA ASN A 116 3.35 -24.11 -16.24
C ASN A 116 2.16 -23.31 -16.81
N ALA A 117 2.22 -22.96 -18.10
CA ALA A 117 1.13 -22.33 -18.84
C ALA A 117 0.03 -23.36 -19.17
N GLU A 118 -0.36 -24.21 -18.22
CA GLU A 118 -1.61 -24.96 -18.34
C GLU A 118 -2.76 -23.97 -18.09
N GLY A 119 -3.18 -23.30 -19.16
CA GLY A 119 -4.39 -22.47 -19.17
C GLY A 119 -4.28 -21.07 -19.79
N VAL A 120 -3.14 -20.67 -20.38
CA VAL A 120 -3.09 -19.47 -21.22
C VAL A 120 -3.24 -19.88 -22.67
N ASP A 121 -4.48 -20.21 -23.05
CA ASP A 121 -4.86 -20.28 -24.45
C ASP A 121 -5.11 -18.84 -24.94
N LEU A 122 -4.04 -18.10 -25.24
CA LEU A 122 -4.15 -16.77 -25.84
C LEU A 122 -2.99 -16.52 -26.82
N TYR A 123 -3.36 -16.64 -28.09
CA TYR A 123 -2.71 -16.19 -29.32
C TYR A 123 -1.50 -17.00 -29.81
N GLY A 124 -1.79 -17.98 -30.67
CA GLY A 124 -0.79 -18.58 -31.56
C GLY A 124 -0.12 -17.53 -32.45
N ALA A 125 1.22 -17.53 -32.44
CA ALA A 125 2.06 -16.69 -33.31
C ALA A 125 2.07 -17.14 -34.79
N HIS A 126 1.25 -18.09 -35.18
CA HIS A 126 0.94 -18.40 -36.57
C HIS A 126 -0.59 -18.46 -36.69
N GLY A 127 -1.17 -17.45 -37.34
CA GLY A 127 -2.61 -17.35 -37.64
C GLY A 127 -3.09 -18.43 -38.61
N GLN A 128 -3.01 -19.69 -38.20
CA GLN A 128 -3.62 -20.84 -38.86
C GLN A 128 -4.40 -21.58 -37.77
N GLY A 129 -5.68 -21.21 -37.63
CA GLY A 129 -6.63 -22.06 -36.94
C GLY A 129 -6.68 -23.38 -37.70
N GLN A 130 -6.12 -24.44 -37.13
CA GLN A 130 -6.38 -25.78 -37.59
C GLN A 130 -7.70 -26.21 -36.96
N PRO A 131 -8.82 -26.36 -37.70
CA PRO A 131 -9.92 -27.14 -37.17
C PRO A 131 -9.39 -28.55 -36.95
N GLY A 132 -9.46 -29.04 -35.71
CA GLY A 132 -9.13 -30.41 -35.35
C GLY A 132 -9.92 -31.36 -36.24
N SER A 133 -9.22 -31.89 -37.25
CA SER A 133 -9.73 -32.83 -38.23
C SER A 133 -9.64 -34.25 -37.67
N GLY A 134 -10.74 -34.71 -37.05
CA GLY A 134 -11.14 -36.13 -36.97
C GLY A 134 -10.35 -37.06 -36.01
N PRO A 135 -10.88 -38.29 -35.74
CA PRO A 135 -11.69 -39.05 -36.68
C PRO A 135 -13.14 -39.22 -36.25
N VAL A 136 -14.00 -39.00 -37.25
CA VAL A 136 -15.36 -39.52 -37.39
C VAL A 136 -15.34 -41.05 -37.22
N ARG A 137 -16.05 -41.58 -36.22
CA ARG A 137 -16.49 -42.99 -36.23
C ARG A 137 -17.77 -43.09 -37.04
N LEU A 138 -17.67 -43.59 -38.26
CA LEU A 138 -18.80 -44.16 -38.99
C LEU A 138 -18.86 -45.67 -38.71
N GLN A 139 -20.03 -46.13 -38.28
CA GLN A 139 -20.42 -47.54 -38.20
C GLN A 139 -20.59 -48.12 -39.61
N VAL A 140 -20.18 -49.39 -39.84
CA VAL A 140 -20.87 -50.33 -40.75
C VAL A 140 -20.71 -51.76 -40.24
N SER A 141 -21.83 -52.49 -40.25
CA SER A 141 -22.08 -53.86 -39.83
C SER A 141 -21.57 -54.94 -40.80
N ALA A 142 -21.42 -56.17 -40.30
CA ALA A 142 -21.63 -57.42 -41.04
C ALA A 142 -22.44 -58.38 -40.14
#